data_AF-A0A746YTF2-F1
#
_entry.id   AF-A0A746YTF2-F1
#
_cell.length_a   1.000
_cell.length_b   1.000
_cell.length_c   1.000
_cell.angle_alpha   90.00
_cell.angle_beta   90.00
_cell.angle_gamma   90.00
#
_symmetry.space_group_name_H-M   'P 1'
#
loop_
_entity.id
_entity.type
_entity.pdbx_description
1 polymer ?
#
loop_
_entity_poly.entity_id
_entity_poly.type
_entity_poly.pdbx_seq_one_letter_code
_entity_poly.pdbx_strand_id
1 'polypeptide(L)'
;MQTINNRMTETQIADLFSLAVKLQVKAEESDDRDTAILAYSIQNACSNLTESRREFRAADATIHNLELKLTDMAVQLANAESKCRELAEFKSRVYAQMGAGCEAPEFSITEGLSNLRRFADTLHAIEREFFTKEVPDEECEGETVEECPLCWGMTVEQYVSEFGKCLAEVRNEAGARAVELFAQTLGSPYAVQDEKCYEYGFTRAIEVVRDIQAPRFTYQLRQKGM
;
A
#
# COMPACT_ATOMS: atom_id res chain seq x y z
N MET A 1 -13.56 -41.55 52.47
CA MET A 1 -13.37 -40.81 53.73
C MET A 1 -12.29 -39.76 53.47
N GLN A 2 -12.67 -38.55 53.05
CA GLN A 2 -11.71 -37.45 52.91
C GLN A 2 -11.40 -36.95 54.32
N THR A 3 -10.23 -37.30 54.84
CA THR A 3 -9.65 -36.60 55.99
C THR A 3 -9.46 -35.15 55.57
N ILE A 4 -10.35 -34.27 56.01
CA ILE A 4 -10.14 -32.83 55.95
C ILE A 4 -8.93 -32.57 56.86
N ASN A 5 -7.75 -32.53 56.26
CA ASN A 5 -6.51 -32.17 56.95
C ASN A 5 -6.60 -30.66 57.25
N ASN A 6 -7.30 -30.33 58.33
CA ASN A 6 -7.45 -28.96 58.79
C ASN A 6 -6.08 -28.43 59.19
N ARG A 7 -5.42 -27.74 58.26
CA ARG A 7 -4.17 -27.02 58.52
C ARG A 7 -4.43 -26.02 59.66
N MET A 8 -3.57 -26.03 60.68
CA MET A 8 -3.64 -25.04 61.76
C MET A 8 -3.64 -23.62 61.18
N THR A 9 -4.46 -22.70 61.67
CA THR A 9 -4.45 -21.29 61.23
C THR A 9 -3.21 -20.56 61.75
N GLU A 10 -2.88 -19.38 61.22
CA GLU A 10 -1.77 -18.57 61.76
C GLU A 10 -1.97 -18.21 63.23
N THR A 11 -3.21 -17.89 63.60
CA THR A 11 -3.60 -17.64 64.99
C THR A 11 -3.34 -18.86 65.86
N GLN A 12 -3.72 -20.06 65.40
CA GLN A 12 -3.46 -21.30 66.14
C GLN A 12 -1.96 -21.60 66.31
N ILE A 13 -1.12 -21.27 65.33
CA ILE A 13 0.34 -21.43 65.43
C ILE A 13 0.93 -20.43 66.43
N ALA A 14 0.48 -19.16 66.40
CA ALA A 14 0.91 -18.13 67.32
C ALA A 14 0.49 -18.44 68.77
N ASP A 15 -0.74 -18.92 68.96
CA ASP A 15 -1.27 -19.33 70.26
C ASP A 15 -0.47 -20.52 70.82
N LEU A 16 -0.18 -21.53 69.99
CA LEU A 16 0.63 -22.68 70.38
C LEU A 16 2.06 -22.28 70.75
N PHE A 17 2.66 -21.35 69.98
CA PHE A 17 3.97 -20.79 70.30
C PHE A 17 3.96 -20.08 71.67
N SER A 18 2.97 -19.22 71.92
CA SER A 18 2.81 -18.54 73.21
C SER A 18 2.61 -19.53 74.38
N LEU A 19 1.83 -20.58 74.16
CA LEU A 19 1.62 -21.64 75.14
C LEU A 19 2.91 -22.40 75.44
N ALA A 20 3.70 -22.73 74.41
CA ALA A 20 4.97 -23.41 74.56
C ALA A 20 6.00 -22.56 75.33
N VAL A 21 6.03 -21.24 75.11
CA VAL A 21 6.86 -20.32 75.92
C VAL A 21 6.45 -20.35 77.39
N LYS A 22 5.15 -20.27 77.68
CA LYS A 22 4.64 -20.35 79.07
C LYS A 22 4.93 -21.71 79.72
N LEU A 23 4.87 -22.79 78.95
CA LEU A 23 5.18 -24.14 79.41
C LEU A 23 6.66 -24.28 79.75
N GLN A 24 7.54 -23.70 78.92
CA GLN A 24 8.98 -23.70 79.18
C GLN A 24 9.32 -22.98 80.49
N VAL A 25 8.79 -21.77 80.70
CA VAL A 25 9.03 -20.99 81.94
C VAL A 25 8.62 -21.79 83.18
N LYS A 26 7.43 -22.42 83.14
CA LYS A 26 6.97 -23.26 84.25
C LYS A 26 7.82 -24.51 84.46
N ALA A 27 8.29 -25.14 83.39
CA ALA A 27 9.14 -26.32 83.47
C ALA A 27 10.52 -25.98 84.06
N GLU A 28 11.07 -24.81 83.71
CA GLU A 28 12.31 -24.29 84.31
C GLU A 28 12.15 -23.96 85.79
N GLU A 29 11.00 -23.40 86.21
CA GLU A 29 10.68 -23.15 87.63
C GLU A 29 10.57 -24.44 88.46
N SER A 30 10.17 -25.55 87.83
CA SER A 30 10.01 -26.86 88.47
C SER A 30 11.19 -27.81 88.27
N ASP A 31 12.28 -27.37 87.61
CA ASP A 31 13.44 -28.20 87.21
C ASP A 31 13.06 -29.45 86.36
N ASP A 32 11.98 -29.34 85.57
CA ASP A 32 11.50 -30.40 84.66
C ASP A 32 12.14 -30.24 83.27
N ARG A 33 13.29 -30.88 83.12
CA ARG A 33 14.10 -30.80 81.90
C ARG A 33 13.39 -31.36 80.66
N ASP A 34 12.64 -32.44 80.79
CA ASP A 34 12.01 -33.10 79.64
C ASP A 34 10.89 -32.23 79.07
N THR A 35 10.09 -31.61 79.95
CA THR A 35 9.05 -30.67 79.53
C THR A 35 9.66 -29.40 78.92
N ALA A 36 10.78 -28.90 79.45
CA ALA A 36 11.49 -27.74 78.86
C ALA A 36 12.00 -28.03 77.44
N ILE A 37 12.58 -29.21 77.20
CA ILE A 37 13.06 -29.64 75.86
C ILE A 37 11.88 -29.77 74.88
N LEU A 38 10.76 -30.34 75.32
CA LEU A 38 9.55 -30.46 74.51
C LEU A 38 9.01 -29.07 74.13
N ALA A 39 8.91 -28.16 75.11
CA ALA A 39 8.45 -26.80 74.90
C ALA A 39 9.32 -26.03 73.90
N TYR A 40 10.64 -26.14 73.99
CA TYR A 40 11.57 -25.55 73.03
C TYR A 40 11.40 -26.15 71.61
N SER A 41 11.23 -27.47 71.52
CA SER A 41 11.02 -28.15 70.24
C SER A 41 9.73 -27.69 69.55
N ILE A 42 8.66 -27.49 70.31
CA ILE A 42 7.39 -26.95 69.82
C ILE A 42 7.56 -25.49 69.33
N GLN A 43 8.28 -24.65 70.07
CA GLN A 43 8.57 -23.28 69.65
C GLN A 43 9.32 -23.26 68.31
N ASN A 44 10.37 -24.08 68.18
CA ASN A 44 11.15 -24.17 66.93
C ASN A 44 10.27 -24.64 65.75
N ALA A 45 9.43 -25.66 65.97
CA ALA A 45 8.49 -26.14 64.95
C ALA A 45 7.48 -25.06 64.52
N CYS A 46 6.92 -24.29 65.46
CA CYS A 46 6.03 -23.17 65.16
C CYS A 46 6.73 -22.05 64.38
N SER A 47 7.98 -21.72 64.73
CA SER A 47 8.80 -20.76 63.98
C SER A 47 9.02 -21.19 62.53
N ASN A 48 9.48 -22.43 62.32
CA ASN A 48 9.73 -22.98 60.99
C ASN A 48 8.44 -23.06 60.14
N LEU A 49 7.31 -23.43 60.76
CA LEU A 49 6.01 -23.44 60.08
C LEU A 49 5.56 -22.05 59.66
N THR A 50 5.83 -21.03 60.48
CA THR A 50 5.49 -19.64 60.17
C THR A 50 6.35 -19.11 59.02
N GLU A 51 7.65 -19.37 59.06
CA GLU A 51 8.58 -18.98 58.00
C GLU A 51 8.25 -19.65 56.67
N SER A 52 8.07 -20.98 56.66
CA SER A 52 7.69 -21.72 55.47
C SER A 52 6.39 -21.21 54.86
N ARG A 53 5.38 -20.86 55.67
CA ARG A 53 4.13 -20.27 55.16
C ARG A 53 4.33 -18.91 54.53
N ARG A 54 5.19 -18.07 55.10
CA ARG A 54 5.52 -16.77 54.52
C ARG A 54 6.17 -16.93 53.16
N GLU A 55 7.12 -17.87 53.04
CA GLU A 55 7.77 -18.19 51.77
C GLU A 55 6.77 -18.70 50.73
N PHE A 56 5.87 -19.61 51.11
CA PHE A 56 4.82 -20.08 50.20
C PHE A 56 3.92 -18.95 49.71
N ARG A 57 3.50 -18.03 50.59
CA ARG A 57 2.70 -16.87 50.18
C ARG A 57 3.45 -15.94 49.22
N ALA A 58 4.74 -15.73 49.45
CA ALA A 58 5.58 -14.95 48.55
C ALA A 58 5.74 -15.63 47.19
N ALA A 59 5.90 -16.95 47.17
CA ALA A 59 5.95 -17.74 45.95
C ALA A 59 4.61 -17.68 45.20
N ASP A 60 3.47 -17.85 45.87
CA ASP A 60 2.14 -17.76 45.26
C ASP A 60 1.89 -16.38 44.62
N ALA A 61 2.27 -15.31 45.31
CA ALA A 61 2.20 -13.95 44.75
C ALA A 61 3.10 -13.81 43.50
N THR A 62 4.28 -14.43 43.51
CA THR A 62 5.19 -14.42 42.36
C THR A 62 4.62 -15.22 41.19
N ILE A 63 4.08 -16.41 41.45
CA ILE A 63 3.41 -17.26 40.46
C ILE A 63 2.27 -16.49 39.81
N HIS A 64 1.39 -15.87 40.61
CA HIS A 64 0.27 -15.11 40.09
C HIS A 64 0.72 -13.95 39.18
N ASN A 65 1.77 -13.22 39.57
CA ASN A 65 2.33 -12.17 38.73
C ASN A 65 2.93 -12.70 37.42
N LEU A 66 3.55 -13.88 37.44
CA LEU A 66 4.08 -14.53 36.24
C LEU A 66 2.94 -15.01 35.33
N GLU A 67 1.86 -15.55 35.88
CA GLU A 67 0.66 -15.92 35.13
C GLU A 67 0.05 -14.72 34.41
N LEU A 68 -0.07 -13.57 35.08
CA LEU A 68 -0.56 -12.33 34.47
C LEU A 68 0.36 -11.84 33.33
N LYS A 69 1.67 -11.97 33.48
CA LYS A 69 2.62 -11.62 32.39
C LYS A 69 2.51 -12.59 31.21
N LEU A 70 2.34 -13.88 31.48
CA LEU A 70 2.18 -14.89 30.43
C LEU A 70 0.90 -14.67 29.63
N THR A 71 -0.20 -14.31 30.28
CA THR A 71 -1.46 -14.02 29.57
C THR A 71 -1.34 -12.75 28.73
N ASP A 72 -0.72 -11.68 29.24
CA ASP A 72 -0.47 -10.47 28.46
C ASP A 72 0.40 -10.73 27.23
N MET A 73 1.51 -11.46 27.40
CA MET A 73 2.39 -11.83 26.27
C MET A 73 1.66 -12.70 25.24
N ALA A 74 0.80 -13.63 25.66
CA ALA A 74 0.01 -14.45 24.75
C ALA A 74 -0.96 -13.60 23.90
N VAL A 75 -1.59 -12.58 24.50
CA VAL A 75 -2.44 -11.62 23.77
C VAL A 75 -1.61 -10.79 22.78
N GLN A 76 -0.44 -10.29 23.20
CA GLN A 76 0.44 -9.54 22.30
C GLN A 76 0.91 -10.38 21.11
N LEU A 77 1.24 -11.65 21.34
CA LEU A 77 1.64 -12.58 20.28
C LEU A 77 0.50 -12.81 19.29
N ALA A 78 -0.71 -13.11 19.77
CA ALA A 78 -1.88 -13.31 18.91
C ALA A 78 -2.18 -12.06 18.06
N ASN A 79 -2.05 -10.85 18.63
CA ASN A 79 -2.21 -9.60 17.90
C ASN A 79 -1.14 -9.40 16.83
N ALA A 80 0.12 -9.74 17.12
CA ALA A 80 1.21 -9.66 16.15
C ALA A 80 1.01 -10.65 15.00
N GLU A 81 0.61 -11.90 15.30
CA GLU A 81 0.31 -12.92 14.30
C GLU A 81 -0.85 -12.49 13.37
N SER A 82 -1.90 -11.87 13.91
CA SER A 82 -3.00 -11.33 13.10
C SER A 82 -2.50 -10.26 12.12
N LYS A 83 -1.69 -9.30 12.59
CA LYS A 83 -1.12 -8.25 11.74
C LYS A 83 -0.20 -8.82 10.65
N CYS A 84 0.61 -9.83 10.98
CA CYS A 84 1.45 -10.51 9.99
C CYS A 84 0.62 -11.18 8.89
N ARG A 85 -0.51 -11.80 9.25
CA ARG A 85 -1.43 -12.41 8.28
C ARG A 85 -2.06 -11.37 7.37
N GLU A 86 -2.58 -10.28 7.93
CA GLU A 86 -3.16 -9.17 7.17
C GLU A 86 -2.14 -8.56 6.20
N LEU A 87 -0.89 -8.39 6.65
CA LEU A 87 0.19 -7.86 5.80
C LEU A 87 0.56 -8.83 4.66
N ALA A 88 0.56 -10.13 4.91
CA ALA A 88 0.81 -11.15 3.89
C ALA A 88 -0.30 -11.19 2.82
N GLU A 89 -1.56 -11.05 3.23
CA GLU A 89 -2.70 -10.94 2.32
C GLU A 89 -2.65 -9.63 1.52
N PHE A 90 -2.30 -8.52 2.15
CA PHE A 90 -2.08 -7.24 1.47
C PHE A 90 -0.96 -7.36 0.43
N LYS A 91 0.20 -7.90 0.80
CA LYS A 91 1.32 -8.15 -0.11
C LYS A 91 0.87 -8.98 -1.32
N SER A 92 0.14 -10.07 -1.09
CA SER A 92 -0.35 -10.93 -2.16
C SER A 92 -1.29 -10.20 -3.14
N ARG A 93 -2.19 -9.35 -2.63
CA ARG A 93 -3.08 -8.53 -3.47
C ARG A 93 -2.32 -7.51 -4.31
N VAL A 94 -1.35 -6.82 -3.73
CA VAL A 94 -0.50 -5.85 -4.46
C VAL A 94 0.27 -6.54 -5.57
N TYR A 95 0.85 -7.71 -5.27
CA TYR A 95 1.59 -8.50 -6.26
C TYR A 95 0.70 -8.92 -7.43
N ALA A 96 -0.50 -9.42 -7.13
CA ALA A 96 -1.48 -9.80 -8.14
C ALA A 96 -1.91 -8.62 -9.02
N GLN A 97 -2.15 -7.44 -8.43
CA GLN A 97 -2.47 -6.21 -9.18
C GLN A 97 -1.33 -5.78 -10.11
N MET A 98 -0.09 -6.00 -9.70
CA MET A 98 1.10 -5.69 -10.50
C MET A 98 1.40 -6.77 -11.55
N GLY A 99 0.58 -7.84 -11.64
CA GLY A 99 0.83 -8.97 -12.53
C GLY A 99 2.05 -9.80 -12.14
N ALA A 100 2.54 -9.66 -10.91
CA ALA A 100 3.69 -10.37 -10.38
C ALA A 100 3.25 -11.59 -9.57
N GLY A 101 3.97 -12.70 -9.69
CA GLY A 101 3.76 -13.87 -8.82
C GLY A 101 4.20 -13.56 -7.38
N CYS A 102 3.57 -14.18 -6.37
CA CYS A 102 3.86 -13.95 -4.95
C CYS A 102 5.33 -14.19 -4.54
N GLU A 103 6.07 -14.95 -5.34
CA GLU A 103 7.51 -15.23 -5.19
C GLU A 103 8.41 -14.14 -5.79
N ALA A 104 7.85 -13.11 -6.41
CA ALA A 104 8.64 -12.04 -7.01
C ALA A 104 9.46 -11.31 -5.93
N PRO A 105 10.69 -10.87 -6.24
CA PRO A 105 11.46 -10.05 -5.33
C PRO A 105 10.74 -8.75 -4.98
N GLU A 106 10.84 -8.30 -3.73
CA GLU A 106 10.15 -7.08 -3.26
C GLU A 106 10.52 -5.84 -4.05
N PHE A 107 11.80 -5.74 -4.48
CA PHE A 107 12.25 -4.61 -5.30
C PHE A 107 11.53 -4.52 -6.65
N SER A 108 11.05 -5.65 -7.20
CA SER A 108 10.36 -5.67 -8.49
C SER A 108 9.03 -4.94 -8.44
N ILE A 109 8.34 -4.99 -7.29
CA ILE A 109 7.10 -4.24 -7.07
C ILE A 109 7.38 -2.76 -6.91
N THR A 110 8.38 -2.38 -6.11
CA THR A 110 8.71 -0.97 -5.92
C THR A 110 9.21 -0.32 -7.22
N GLU A 111 10.01 -1.04 -8.00
CA GLU A 111 10.47 -0.57 -9.31
C GLU A 111 9.31 -0.49 -10.30
N GLY A 112 8.40 -1.47 -10.28
CA GLY A 112 7.16 -1.46 -11.06
C GLY A 112 6.31 -0.22 -10.77
N LEU A 113 6.13 0.13 -9.49
CA LEU A 113 5.39 1.33 -9.07
C LEU A 113 6.08 2.62 -9.54
N SER A 114 7.41 2.69 -9.43
CA SER A 114 8.19 3.83 -9.95
C SER A 114 8.01 3.99 -11.46
N ASN A 115 8.04 2.88 -12.20
CA ASN A 115 7.82 2.88 -13.64
C ASN A 115 6.39 3.30 -14.01
N LEU A 116 5.37 2.82 -13.29
CA LEU A 116 3.98 3.23 -13.49
C LEU A 116 3.80 4.73 -13.29
N ARG A 117 4.38 5.28 -12.22
CA ARG A 117 4.35 6.74 -11.97
C ARG A 117 5.02 7.51 -13.11
N ARG A 118 6.23 7.09 -13.52
CA ARG A 118 6.94 7.73 -14.62
C ARG A 118 6.16 7.67 -15.93
N PHE A 119 5.51 6.55 -16.20
CA PHE A 119 4.66 6.38 -17.38
C PHE A 119 3.46 7.32 -17.35
N ALA A 120 2.76 7.42 -16.21
CA ALA A 120 1.65 8.36 -16.03
C ALA A 120 2.09 9.82 -16.20
N ASP A 121 3.23 10.22 -15.62
CA ASP A 121 3.78 11.57 -15.76
C ASP A 121 4.10 11.90 -17.24
N THR A 122 4.64 10.92 -17.97
CA THR A 122 4.96 11.06 -19.40
C THR A 122 3.70 11.20 -20.25
N LEU A 123 2.69 10.37 -20.00
CA LEU A 123 1.40 10.47 -20.69
C LEU A 123 0.74 11.81 -20.41
N HIS A 124 0.72 12.26 -19.16
CA HIS A 124 0.14 13.55 -18.80
C HIS A 124 0.86 14.72 -19.49
N ALA A 125 2.18 14.65 -19.64
CA ALA A 125 2.95 15.65 -20.38
C ALA A 125 2.59 15.68 -21.88
N ILE A 126 2.41 14.51 -22.49
CA ILE A 126 1.97 14.39 -23.90
C ILE A 126 0.54 14.92 -24.06
N GLU A 127 -0.36 14.53 -23.18
CA GLU A 127 -1.75 15.04 -23.13
C GLU A 127 -1.76 16.56 -23.05
N ARG A 128 -0.93 17.14 -22.19
CA ARG A 128 -0.85 18.59 -22.03
C ARG A 128 -0.31 19.32 -23.28
N GLU A 129 0.67 18.74 -23.96
CA GLU A 129 1.32 19.40 -25.10
C GLU A 129 0.49 19.27 -26.40
N PHE A 130 -0.16 18.13 -26.59
CA PHE A 130 -0.78 17.78 -27.89
C PHE A 130 -2.30 17.67 -27.85
N PHE A 131 -2.90 17.43 -26.68
CA PHE A 131 -4.33 17.14 -26.57
C PHE A 131 -5.12 18.18 -25.77
N THR A 132 -4.48 18.96 -24.87
CA THR A 132 -5.12 20.15 -24.30
C THR A 132 -4.90 21.34 -25.23
N LYS A 133 -5.96 21.74 -25.93
CA LYS A 133 -6.08 23.07 -26.54
C LYS A 133 -6.07 24.09 -25.39
N GLU A 134 -5.36 25.22 -25.53
CA GLU A 134 -5.47 26.33 -24.57
C GLU A 134 -6.96 26.66 -24.39
N VAL A 135 -7.46 26.61 -23.16
CA VAL A 135 -8.81 27.07 -22.84
C VAL A 135 -8.83 28.57 -23.13
N PRO A 136 -9.61 29.06 -24.09
CA PRO A 136 -9.73 30.49 -24.30
C PRO A 136 -10.28 31.11 -23.03
N ASP A 137 -9.64 32.19 -22.56
CA ASP A 137 -10.11 32.93 -21.40
C ASP A 137 -11.58 33.33 -21.64
N GLU A 138 -12.38 33.10 -20.59
CA GLU A 138 -13.84 33.18 -20.46
C GLU A 138 -14.61 34.03 -21.51
N GLU A 139 -15.77 33.48 -21.92
CA GLU A 139 -16.82 34.05 -22.79
C GLU A 139 -16.74 33.71 -24.30
N CYS A 140 -16.67 32.42 -24.66
CA CYS A 140 -17.16 31.97 -25.97
C CYS A 140 -18.47 31.20 -25.80
N GLU A 141 -19.61 31.88 -25.97
CA GLU A 141 -20.91 31.22 -26.07
C GLU A 141 -20.93 30.32 -27.31
N GLY A 142 -20.58 29.04 -27.14
CA GLY A 142 -20.57 28.06 -28.22
C GLY A 142 -19.53 26.96 -28.13
N GLU A 143 -18.65 26.94 -27.12
CA GLU A 143 -17.73 25.82 -26.94
C GLU A 143 -18.48 24.54 -26.55
N THR A 144 -18.73 23.69 -27.54
CA THR A 144 -18.93 22.28 -27.27
C THR A 144 -17.63 21.78 -26.65
N VAL A 145 -17.66 21.41 -25.36
CA VAL A 145 -16.56 20.71 -24.69
C VAL A 145 -16.32 19.43 -25.49
N GLU A 146 -15.42 19.48 -26.46
CA GLU A 146 -15.00 18.34 -27.24
C GLU A 146 -14.13 17.50 -26.31
N GLU A 147 -14.79 16.63 -25.52
CA GLU A 147 -14.13 15.75 -24.57
C GLU A 147 -13.05 14.95 -25.30
N CYS A 148 -11.86 14.87 -24.69
CA CYS A 148 -10.77 14.05 -25.21
C CYS A 148 -11.27 12.62 -25.47
N PRO A 149 -11.19 12.10 -26.70
CA PRO A 149 -11.65 10.74 -27.04
C PRO A 149 -10.96 9.63 -26.23
N LEU A 150 -9.80 9.94 -25.66
CA LEU A 150 -9.03 9.07 -24.78
C LEU A 150 -9.48 9.29 -23.34
N CYS A 151 -10.21 8.33 -22.78
CA CYS A 151 -10.73 8.41 -21.42
C CYS A 151 -10.27 7.25 -20.52
N TRP A 152 -10.24 7.52 -19.21
CA TRP A 152 -9.91 6.53 -18.20
C TRP A 152 -11.01 5.45 -18.11
N GLY A 153 -10.61 4.18 -18.08
CA GLY A 153 -11.53 3.04 -17.98
C GLY A 153 -11.78 2.28 -19.29
N MET A 154 -11.21 2.73 -20.41
CA MET A 154 -11.17 1.96 -21.66
C MET A 154 -10.33 0.68 -21.52
N THR A 155 -10.67 -0.36 -22.29
CA THR A 155 -9.75 -1.49 -22.45
C THR A 155 -8.51 -1.06 -23.24
N VAL A 156 -7.42 -1.82 -23.15
CA VAL A 156 -6.18 -1.52 -23.88
C VAL A 156 -6.44 -1.44 -25.38
N GLU A 157 -7.25 -2.35 -25.92
CA GLU A 157 -7.58 -2.41 -27.34
C GLU A 157 -8.41 -1.19 -27.79
N GLN A 158 -9.36 -0.77 -26.95
CA GLN A 158 -10.16 0.43 -27.20
C GLN A 158 -9.29 1.68 -27.19
N TYR A 159 -8.43 1.83 -26.18
CA TYR A 159 -7.52 2.96 -26.08
C TYR A 159 -6.58 3.04 -27.29
N VAL A 160 -5.98 1.92 -27.70
CA VAL A 160 -5.11 1.86 -28.88
C VAL A 160 -5.86 2.21 -30.17
N SER A 161 -7.10 1.75 -30.30
CA SER A 161 -7.95 2.07 -31.46
C SER A 161 -8.27 3.56 -31.54
N GLU A 162 -8.74 4.18 -30.46
CA GLU A 162 -9.04 5.62 -30.44
C GLU A 162 -7.78 6.47 -30.63
N PHE A 163 -6.67 6.10 -29.98
CA PHE A 163 -5.39 6.78 -30.17
C PHE A 163 -4.95 6.74 -31.64
N GLY A 164 -5.14 5.60 -32.31
CA GLY A 164 -4.87 5.46 -33.74
C GLY A 164 -5.70 6.38 -34.62
N LYS A 165 -6.97 6.64 -34.26
CA LYS A 165 -7.83 7.60 -34.98
C LYS A 165 -7.34 9.02 -34.79
N CYS A 166 -7.04 9.44 -33.56
CA CYS A 166 -6.49 10.77 -33.28
C CYS A 166 -5.19 11.02 -34.06
N LEU A 167 -4.30 10.02 -34.13
CA LEU A 167 -3.08 10.12 -34.95
C LEU A 167 -3.37 10.29 -36.45
N ALA A 168 -4.40 9.62 -36.96
CA ALA A 168 -4.79 9.76 -38.37
C ALA A 168 -5.36 11.15 -38.67
N GLU A 169 -6.17 11.70 -37.77
CA GLU A 169 -6.72 13.06 -37.88
C GLU A 169 -5.60 14.11 -37.90
N VAL A 170 -4.68 14.08 -36.92
CA VAL A 170 -3.53 14.99 -36.86
C VAL A 170 -2.67 14.88 -38.13
N ARG A 171 -2.45 13.66 -38.63
CA ARG A 171 -1.69 13.45 -39.88
C ARG A 171 -2.40 14.07 -41.09
N ASN A 172 -3.71 13.93 -41.17
CA ASN A 172 -4.51 14.45 -42.28
C ASN A 172 -4.56 15.99 -42.24
N GLU A 173 -4.73 16.59 -41.06
CA GLU A 173 -4.66 18.05 -40.86
C GLU A 173 -3.29 18.62 -41.23
N ALA A 174 -2.21 17.99 -40.76
CA ALA A 174 -0.85 18.40 -41.11
C ALA A 174 -0.60 18.28 -42.63
N GLY A 175 -1.12 17.23 -43.26
CA GLY A 175 -1.09 17.05 -44.71
C GLY A 175 -1.84 18.15 -45.45
N ALA A 176 -3.05 18.49 -45.02
CA ALA A 176 -3.85 19.57 -45.61
C ALA A 176 -3.14 20.92 -45.50
N ARG A 177 -2.62 21.25 -44.31
CA ARG A 177 -1.89 22.51 -44.06
C ARG A 177 -0.59 22.62 -44.87
N ALA A 178 0.10 21.51 -45.09
CA ALA A 178 1.28 21.47 -45.95
C ALA A 178 0.92 21.71 -47.43
N VAL A 179 -0.20 21.16 -47.91
CA VAL A 179 -0.70 21.42 -49.27
C VAL A 179 -1.10 22.89 -49.43
N GLU A 180 -1.74 23.50 -48.43
CA GLU A 180 -2.08 24.93 -48.42
C GLU A 180 -0.82 25.81 -48.50
N LEU A 181 0.18 25.56 -47.66
CA LEU A 181 1.44 26.31 -47.67
C LEU A 181 2.19 26.16 -49.01
N PHE A 182 2.16 24.95 -49.59
CA PHE A 182 2.76 24.69 -50.90
C PHE A 182 2.03 25.44 -52.02
N ALA A 183 0.69 25.45 -52.00
CA ALA A 183 -0.14 26.22 -52.93
C ALA A 183 0.14 27.73 -52.84
N GLN A 184 0.26 28.28 -51.62
CA GLN A 184 0.61 29.69 -51.38
C GLN A 184 2.02 30.03 -51.89
N THR A 185 3.00 29.15 -51.65
CA THR A 185 4.41 29.35 -52.07
C THR A 185 4.57 29.39 -53.59
N LEU A 186 3.76 28.63 -54.33
CA LEU A 186 3.76 28.63 -55.80
C LEU A 186 2.99 29.80 -56.43
N GLY A 187 2.47 30.74 -55.63
CA GLY A 187 1.72 31.91 -56.13
C GLY A 187 0.46 31.53 -56.92
N SER A 188 -0.13 30.38 -56.60
CA SER A 188 -1.18 29.78 -57.40
C SER A 188 -2.57 30.00 -56.77
N PRO A 189 -3.61 30.32 -57.57
CA PRO A 189 -4.96 30.51 -57.08
C PRO A 189 -5.67 29.16 -56.87
N TYR A 190 -5.08 28.27 -56.07
CA TYR A 190 -5.72 26.99 -55.73
C TYR A 190 -6.83 27.23 -54.70
N ALA A 191 -8.05 27.38 -55.19
CA ALA A 191 -9.26 27.57 -54.39
C ALA A 191 -10.14 26.30 -54.29
N VAL A 192 -9.63 25.13 -54.68
CA VAL A 192 -10.43 23.90 -54.71
C VAL A 192 -9.95 22.94 -53.62
N GLN A 193 -10.57 23.08 -52.44
CA GLN A 193 -10.62 22.04 -51.42
C GLN A 193 -11.54 20.92 -51.94
N ASP A 194 -10.99 19.76 -52.32
CA ASP A 194 -11.81 18.55 -52.51
C ASP A 194 -11.55 17.56 -51.37
N GLU A 195 -12.54 16.74 -51.04
CA GLU A 195 -12.45 15.73 -49.96
C GLU A 195 -11.30 14.72 -50.20
N LYS A 196 -10.81 14.58 -51.44
CA LYS A 196 -9.77 13.61 -51.81
C LYS A 196 -8.35 14.12 -51.58
N CYS A 197 -8.15 15.42 -51.42
CA CYS A 197 -6.88 15.98 -50.95
C CYS A 197 -6.53 15.49 -49.54
N TYR A 198 -7.53 15.19 -48.72
CA TYR A 198 -7.36 14.75 -47.33
C TYR A 198 -7.00 13.26 -47.21
N GLU A 199 -7.37 12.42 -48.18
CA GLU A 199 -7.10 10.96 -48.12
C GLU A 199 -5.68 10.57 -48.59
N TYR A 200 -5.06 11.30 -49.52
CA TYR A 200 -3.80 10.89 -50.18
C TYR A 200 -2.62 11.87 -50.02
N GLY A 201 -2.83 12.99 -49.30
CA GLY A 201 -1.81 13.97 -48.96
C GLY A 201 -0.99 14.46 -50.16
N PHE A 202 0.36 14.42 -50.03
CA PHE A 202 1.32 14.88 -51.04
C PHE A 202 1.18 14.21 -52.41
N THR A 203 0.71 12.96 -52.48
CA THR A 203 0.71 12.18 -53.72
C THR A 203 -0.16 12.83 -54.78
N ARG A 204 -1.37 13.27 -54.41
CA ARG A 204 -2.31 13.91 -55.33
C ARG A 204 -1.85 15.30 -55.74
N ALA A 205 -1.29 16.08 -54.80
CA ALA A 205 -0.74 17.40 -55.08
C ALA A 205 0.45 17.32 -56.05
N ILE A 206 1.34 16.34 -55.87
CA ILE A 206 2.47 16.07 -56.77
C ILE A 206 1.97 15.64 -58.16
N GLU A 207 0.98 14.75 -58.23
CA GLU A 207 0.37 14.32 -59.49
C GLU A 207 -0.24 15.50 -60.26
N VAL A 208 -1.00 16.37 -59.60
CA VAL A 208 -1.59 17.56 -60.25
C VAL A 208 -0.51 18.52 -60.76
N VAL A 209 0.56 18.75 -59.99
CA VAL A 209 1.68 19.58 -60.43
C VAL A 209 2.38 18.97 -61.63
N ARG A 210 2.69 17.66 -61.57
CA ARG A 210 3.39 16.93 -62.63
C ARG A 210 2.57 16.83 -63.91
N ASP A 211 1.29 16.49 -63.80
CA ASP A 211 0.49 16.03 -64.95
C ASP A 211 -0.33 17.15 -65.59
N ILE A 212 -0.63 18.22 -64.84
CA ILE A 212 -1.49 19.31 -65.34
C ILE A 212 -0.71 20.62 -65.44
N GLN A 213 -0.01 21.00 -64.38
CA GLN A 213 0.55 22.35 -64.26
C GLN A 213 1.91 22.51 -64.94
N ALA A 214 2.82 21.54 -64.79
CA ALA A 214 4.11 21.55 -65.49
C ALA A 214 3.94 21.56 -67.03
N PRO A 215 3.00 20.79 -67.63
CA PRO A 215 2.67 20.90 -69.05
C PRO A 215 2.09 22.26 -69.45
N ARG A 216 1.21 22.85 -68.63
CA ARG A 216 0.64 24.18 -68.88
C ARG A 216 1.70 25.27 -68.86
N PHE A 217 2.59 25.24 -67.88
CA PHE A 217 3.68 26.22 -67.74
C PHE A 217 4.69 26.10 -68.89
N THR A 218 5.08 24.87 -69.26
CA THR A 218 5.95 24.63 -70.42
C THR A 218 5.32 25.02 -71.76
N TYR A 219 3.99 24.96 -71.88
CA TYR A 219 3.27 25.49 -73.03
C TYR A 219 3.30 27.03 -73.07
N GLN A 220 3.09 27.68 -71.92
CA GLN A 220 3.16 29.15 -71.82
C GLN A 220 4.56 29.71 -72.10
N LEU A 221 5.62 29.03 -71.66
CA LEU A 221 7.00 29.39 -72.01
C LEU A 221 7.25 29.31 -73.52
N ARG A 222 6.81 28.22 -74.16
CA ARG A 222 6.90 28.04 -75.61
C ARG A 222 6.13 29.11 -76.41
N GLN A 223 4.99 29.57 -75.90
CA GLN A 223 4.23 30.66 -76.55
C GLN A 223 4.88 32.04 -76.39
N LYS A 224 5.66 32.26 -75.32
CA LYS A 224 6.36 33.52 -75.06
C LYS A 224 7.72 33.62 -75.76
N GLY A 225 8.12 32.62 -76.56
CA GLY A 225 9.35 32.66 -77.35
C GLY A 225 10.63 32.64 -76.51
N MET A 226 10.61 31.96 -75.37
CA MET A 226 11.80 31.52 -74.63
C MET A 226 12.04 30.03 -74.88
#